data_AF-A0A536WXF9-F1
#
_entry.id   AF-A0A536WXF9-F1
#
_cell.length_a   1.000
_cell.length_b   1.000
_cell.length_c   1.000
_cell.angle_alpha   90.00
_cell.angle_beta   90.00
_cell.angle_gamma   90.00
#
_symmetry.space_group_name_H-M   'P 1'
#
loop_
_entity.id
_entity.type
_entity.pdbx_description
1 polymer ?
#
loop_
_entity_poly.entity_id
_entity_poly.type
_entity_poly.pdbx_seq_one_letter_code
_entity_poly.pdbx_strand_id
1 'polypeptide(L)'
;MPPVIRAIGCKAHAALVRSDGMTKPIPGFSGAPYVSAAGEIVWIGAAPALMHPRAVVLDATTPFRLRARLQVGTLVPWQPSVLPLDVTSRATLREACARLARELCHMATPRGFGMMLVGETPPFPFSGVAMRVHALSECLKACDTEALYAAAVPLLGLGSGLTPSGDDLVGAALFMRRAMAETTVERQRWQELAARLGEVAATRSHVIGAALFCDLATGQSFAPLHRMAELLAAADHNGAIDAARELVAIGSSSGWDMLTGFVIAATGEAAHHDRARVG
;
A
#
# COMPACT_ATOMS: atom_id res chain seq x y z
N MET A 1 -11.70 30.68 -11.52
CA MET A 1 -10.38 30.29 -12.04
C MET A 1 -10.32 28.77 -12.12
N PRO A 2 -9.66 28.18 -13.12
CA PRO A 2 -9.47 26.73 -13.18
C PRO A 2 -8.61 26.27 -11.99
N PRO A 3 -8.86 25.08 -11.43
CA PRO A 3 -8.04 24.52 -10.36
C PRO A 3 -6.60 24.34 -10.82
N VAL A 4 -5.65 24.89 -10.06
CA VAL A 4 -4.21 24.78 -10.32
C VAL A 4 -3.68 23.54 -9.61
N ILE A 5 -2.98 22.69 -10.37
CA ILE A 5 -2.29 21.52 -9.84
C ILE A 5 -0.93 21.97 -9.28
N ARG A 6 -0.62 21.58 -8.04
CA ARG A 6 0.67 21.87 -7.39
C ARG A 6 1.65 20.72 -7.47
N ALA A 7 1.15 19.49 -7.41
CA ALA A 7 1.93 18.28 -7.57
C ALA A 7 1.05 17.19 -8.17
N ILE A 8 1.65 16.26 -8.90
CA ILE A 8 0.93 15.23 -9.62
C ILE A 8 1.77 13.96 -9.70
N GLY A 9 1.17 12.80 -9.48
CA GLY A 9 1.81 11.50 -9.66
C GLY A 9 1.86 11.09 -11.14
N CYS A 10 2.80 10.21 -11.50
CA CYS A 10 3.01 9.83 -12.90
C CYS A 10 1.81 9.19 -13.61
N LYS A 11 1.02 8.35 -12.93
CA LYS A 11 -0.20 7.75 -13.53
C LYS A 11 -1.27 8.80 -13.75
N ALA A 12 -1.50 9.67 -12.76
CA ALA A 12 -2.43 10.78 -12.87
C ALA A 12 -2.03 11.75 -13.99
N HIS A 13 -0.74 12.09 -14.07
CA HIS A 13 -0.20 12.94 -15.12
C HIS A 13 -0.44 12.33 -16.50
N ALA A 14 -0.02 11.09 -16.71
CA ALA A 14 -0.21 10.40 -18.00
C ALA A 14 -1.70 10.30 -18.37
N ALA A 15 -2.57 9.99 -17.41
CA ALA A 15 -4.01 9.91 -17.61
C ALA A 15 -4.63 11.25 -18.02
N LEU A 16 -4.27 12.33 -17.33
CA LEU A 16 -4.78 13.67 -17.62
C LEU A 16 -4.22 14.25 -18.92
N VAL A 17 -2.97 13.93 -19.29
CA VAL A 17 -2.45 14.28 -20.62
C VAL A 17 -3.25 13.56 -21.70
N ARG A 18 -3.49 12.24 -21.57
CA ARG A 18 -4.28 11.48 -22.56
C ARG A 18 -5.75 11.91 -22.63
N SER A 19 -6.32 12.40 -21.53
CA SER A 19 -7.71 12.86 -21.49
C SER A 19 -7.88 14.35 -21.79
N ASP A 20 -6.81 15.05 -22.14
CA ASP A 20 -6.82 16.50 -22.34
C ASP A 20 -7.36 17.27 -21.11
N GLY A 21 -6.98 16.80 -19.92
CA GLY A 21 -7.39 17.32 -18.61
C GLY A 21 -8.82 16.97 -18.21
N MET A 22 -9.56 16.20 -19.02
CA MET A 22 -10.94 15.84 -18.75
C MET A 22 -11.05 14.70 -17.73
N THR A 23 -12.03 14.83 -16.84
CA THR A 23 -12.32 13.86 -15.78
C THR A 23 -13.79 13.47 -15.79
N LYS A 24 -14.07 12.22 -15.39
CA LYS A 24 -15.42 11.67 -15.24
C LYS A 24 -15.62 11.17 -13.80
N PRO A 25 -16.83 11.27 -13.24
CA PRO A 25 -17.14 10.61 -11.98
C PRO A 25 -16.97 9.10 -12.12
N ILE A 26 -16.57 8.44 -11.03
CA ILE A 26 -16.60 6.99 -10.94
C ILE A 26 -18.00 6.57 -10.46
N PRO A 27 -18.73 5.73 -11.21
CA PRO A 27 -20.05 5.25 -10.80
C PRO A 27 -20.01 4.61 -9.40
N GLY A 28 -20.95 4.98 -8.54
CA GLY A 28 -21.02 4.48 -7.15
C GLY A 28 -20.08 5.16 -6.15
N PHE A 29 -19.20 6.07 -6.60
CA PHE A 29 -18.17 6.72 -5.76
C PHE A 29 -18.16 8.25 -5.92
N SER A 30 -19.30 8.88 -6.21
CA SER A 30 -19.40 10.32 -6.46
C SER A 30 -18.99 11.23 -5.28
N GLY A 31 -19.04 10.70 -4.05
CA GLY A 31 -18.58 11.39 -2.84
C GLY A 31 -17.11 11.11 -2.47
N ALA A 32 -16.45 10.19 -3.16
CA ALA A 32 -15.04 9.90 -2.95
C ALA A 32 -14.17 10.91 -3.74
N PRO A 33 -12.96 11.24 -3.26
CA PRO A 33 -12.05 12.14 -3.95
C PRO A 33 -11.40 11.52 -5.20
N TYR A 34 -12.09 10.60 -5.90
CA TYR A 34 -11.56 9.87 -7.05
C TYR A 34 -12.37 10.15 -8.31
N VAL A 35 -11.67 10.26 -9.42
CA VAL A 35 -12.24 10.45 -10.76
C VAL A 35 -11.57 9.50 -11.76
N SER A 36 -12.21 9.31 -12.91
CA SER A 36 -11.61 8.63 -14.06
C SER A 36 -11.09 9.63 -15.09
N ALA A 37 -9.87 9.45 -15.58
CA ALA A 37 -9.29 10.18 -16.70
C ALA A 37 -8.69 9.19 -17.71
N ALA A 38 -9.19 9.18 -18.95
CA ALA A 38 -8.77 8.23 -19.98
C ALA A 38 -8.76 6.75 -19.50
N GLY A 39 -9.79 6.36 -18.73
CA GLY A 39 -9.93 5.02 -18.15
C GLY A 39 -9.17 4.79 -16.84
N GLU A 40 -8.29 5.71 -16.44
CA GLU A 40 -7.49 5.56 -15.22
C GLU A 40 -8.11 6.20 -14.00
N ILE A 41 -7.97 5.53 -12.86
CA ILE A 41 -8.34 6.07 -11.55
C ILE A 41 -7.31 7.13 -11.13
N VAL A 42 -7.80 8.33 -10.85
CA VAL A 42 -7.05 9.50 -10.39
C VAL A 42 -7.62 9.97 -9.06
N TRP A 43 -6.75 10.19 -8.08
CA TRP A 43 -7.08 10.69 -6.75
C TRP A 43 -6.84 12.21 -6.68
N ILE A 44 -7.89 12.98 -6.41
CA ILE A 44 -7.86 14.44 -6.36
C ILE A 44 -7.81 14.92 -4.89
N GLY A 45 -6.96 15.91 -4.61
CA GLY A 45 -6.90 16.53 -3.28
C GLY A 45 -6.05 15.75 -2.28
N ALA A 46 -5.07 14.99 -2.76
CA ALA A 46 -4.06 14.41 -1.89
C ALA A 46 -3.29 15.53 -1.16
N ALA A 47 -2.96 15.33 0.11
CA ALA A 47 -1.95 16.16 0.76
C ALA A 47 -0.58 15.89 0.11
N PRO A 48 0.32 16.89 -0.03
CA PRO A 48 1.67 16.66 -0.56
C PRO A 48 2.44 15.52 0.14
N ALA A 49 2.21 15.31 1.43
CA ALA A 49 2.84 14.23 2.19
C ALA A 49 2.35 12.82 1.77
N LEU A 50 1.19 12.73 1.13
CA LEU A 50 0.54 11.49 0.71
C LEU A 50 0.65 11.28 -0.80
N MET A 51 1.72 11.76 -1.44
CA MET A 51 1.92 11.54 -2.88
C MET A 51 1.80 10.05 -3.21
N HIS A 52 1.12 9.78 -4.31
CA HIS A 52 0.88 8.46 -4.88
C HIS A 52 0.93 8.60 -6.41
N PRO A 53 1.23 7.57 -7.21
CA PRO A 53 1.27 7.71 -8.67
C PRO A 53 -0.06 8.22 -9.26
N ARG A 54 -1.17 7.96 -8.57
CA ARG A 54 -2.52 8.42 -8.93
C ARG A 54 -2.92 9.77 -8.32
N ALA A 55 -2.07 10.38 -7.49
CA ALA A 55 -2.42 11.60 -6.76
C ALA A 55 -2.35 12.86 -7.65
N VAL A 56 -3.28 13.77 -7.40
CA VAL A 56 -3.28 15.16 -7.87
C VAL A 56 -3.46 16.04 -6.64
N VAL A 57 -2.47 16.88 -6.35
CA VAL A 57 -2.51 17.88 -5.28
C VAL A 57 -2.96 19.19 -5.91
N LEU A 58 -4.09 19.72 -5.43
CA LEU A 58 -4.59 21.02 -5.87
C LEU A 58 -4.13 22.12 -4.92
N ASP A 59 -4.13 23.37 -5.40
CA ASP A 59 -3.95 24.52 -4.52
C ASP A 59 -5.13 24.68 -3.55
N ALA A 60 -4.86 25.06 -2.30
CA ALA A 60 -5.80 25.03 -1.18
C ALA A 60 -7.00 25.97 -1.36
N THR A 61 -6.87 26.96 -2.23
CA THR A 61 -7.88 28.00 -2.47
C THR A 61 -8.94 27.60 -3.50
N THR A 62 -8.77 26.47 -4.21
CA THR A 62 -9.69 26.07 -5.29
C THR A 62 -10.26 24.67 -5.08
N PRO A 63 -11.55 24.54 -4.70
CA PRO A 63 -12.19 23.23 -4.61
C PRO A 63 -12.29 22.58 -5.99
N PHE A 64 -12.00 21.29 -6.07
CA PHE A 64 -12.24 20.52 -7.29
C PHE A 64 -13.74 20.49 -7.60
N ARG A 65 -14.09 20.77 -8.86
CA ARG A 65 -15.44 20.57 -9.37
C ARG A 65 -15.42 19.46 -10.40
N LEU A 66 -16.31 18.48 -10.23
CA LEU A 66 -16.55 17.44 -11.23
C LEU A 66 -16.79 18.08 -12.61
N ARG A 67 -16.20 17.49 -13.66
CA ARG A 67 -16.19 17.99 -15.05
C ARG A 67 -15.36 19.26 -15.31
N ALA A 68 -14.73 19.84 -14.28
CA ALA A 68 -13.72 20.86 -14.52
C ALA A 68 -12.51 20.24 -15.21
N ARG A 69 -12.01 20.92 -16.24
CA ARG A 69 -10.78 20.54 -16.92
C ARG A 69 -9.59 20.91 -16.05
N LEU A 70 -8.74 19.92 -15.75
CA LEU A 70 -7.50 20.11 -15.00
C LEU A 70 -6.36 20.51 -15.94
N GLN A 71 -5.64 21.57 -15.60
CA GLN A 71 -4.47 22.01 -16.35
C GLN A 71 -3.22 21.36 -15.77
N VAL A 72 -2.66 20.38 -16.48
CA VAL A 72 -1.45 19.64 -16.05
C VAL A 72 -0.19 20.50 -16.18
N GLY A 73 -0.12 21.38 -17.18
CA GLY A 73 1.01 22.29 -17.37
C GLY A 73 2.33 21.56 -17.65
N THR A 74 3.44 22.15 -17.20
CA THR A 74 4.82 21.63 -17.35
C THR A 74 5.34 20.95 -16.07
N LEU A 75 4.44 20.48 -15.20
CA LEU A 75 4.80 19.86 -13.93
C LEU A 75 5.59 18.57 -14.17
N VAL A 76 6.69 18.39 -13.42
CA VAL A 76 7.39 17.10 -13.38
C VAL A 76 6.58 16.15 -12.50
N PRO A 77 6.08 15.02 -13.04
CA PRO A 77 5.30 14.10 -12.24
C PRO A 77 6.15 13.40 -11.19
N TRP A 78 5.65 13.33 -9.97
CA TRP A 78 6.22 12.53 -8.90
C TRP A 78 6.17 11.04 -9.28
N GLN A 79 7.29 10.37 -9.02
CA GLN A 79 7.43 8.92 -9.14
C GLN A 79 8.03 8.41 -7.83
N PRO A 80 7.60 7.23 -7.36
CA PRO A 80 8.27 6.60 -6.24
C PRO A 80 9.72 6.28 -6.62
N SER A 81 10.63 6.48 -5.69
CA SER A 81 11.99 5.97 -5.81
C SER A 81 11.97 4.45 -5.95
N VAL A 82 12.93 3.91 -6.70
CA VAL A 82 13.21 2.48 -6.65
C VAL A 82 13.99 2.21 -5.37
N LEU A 83 13.61 1.18 -4.60
CA LEU A 83 14.36 0.72 -3.43
C LEU A 83 15.43 -0.29 -3.88
N PRO A 84 16.71 0.10 -4.05
CA PRO A 84 17.77 -0.87 -4.31
C PRO A 84 18.06 -1.64 -3.03
N LEU A 85 17.93 -2.97 -3.08
CA LEU A 85 18.33 -3.85 -1.98
C LEU A 85 19.43 -4.81 -2.44
N ASP A 86 20.64 -4.60 -1.93
CA ASP A 86 21.71 -5.59 -1.94
C ASP A 86 21.57 -6.57 -0.75
N VAL A 87 22.51 -7.51 -0.61
CA VAL A 87 22.46 -8.53 0.44
C VAL A 87 22.46 -7.91 1.85
N THR A 88 23.28 -6.89 2.08
CA THR A 88 23.44 -6.25 3.40
C THR A 88 22.21 -5.43 3.77
N SER A 89 21.70 -4.62 2.84
CA SER A 89 20.48 -3.82 3.04
C SER A 89 19.24 -4.70 3.18
N ARG A 90 19.17 -5.87 2.52
CA ARG A 90 18.10 -6.86 2.78
C ARG A 90 18.13 -7.37 4.22
N ALA A 91 19.30 -7.78 4.72
CA ALA A 91 19.44 -8.26 6.09
C ALA A 91 19.12 -7.14 7.11
N THR A 92 19.60 -5.93 6.84
CA THR A 92 19.33 -4.73 7.64
C THR A 92 17.84 -4.43 7.70
N LEU A 93 17.16 -4.43 6.55
CA LEU A 93 15.72 -4.20 6.48
C LEU A 93 14.94 -5.25 7.27
N ARG A 94 15.32 -6.53 7.20
CA ARG A 94 14.66 -7.60 7.99
C ARG A 94 14.74 -7.34 9.48
N GLU A 95 15.93 -7.04 10.00
CA GLU A 95 16.13 -6.75 11.43
C GLU A 95 15.42 -5.46 11.84
N ALA A 96 15.53 -4.41 11.03
CA ALA A 96 14.86 -3.14 11.29
C ALA A 96 13.33 -3.29 11.31
N CYS A 97 12.75 -4.09 10.41
CA CYS A 97 11.32 -4.43 10.43
C CYS A 97 10.92 -5.17 11.71
N ALA A 98 11.71 -6.18 12.12
CA ALA A 98 11.44 -6.92 13.36
C ALA A 98 11.52 -6.01 14.59
N ARG A 99 12.45 -5.05 14.60
CA ARG A 99 12.55 -4.03 15.65
C ARG A 99 11.36 -3.07 15.63
N LEU A 100 11.01 -2.52 14.47
CA LEU A 100 9.87 -1.63 14.31
C LEU A 100 8.59 -2.29 14.84
N ALA A 101 8.38 -3.56 14.49
CA ALA A 101 7.21 -4.32 14.88
C ALA A 101 7.05 -4.48 16.41
N ARG A 102 8.15 -4.57 17.16
CA ARG A 102 8.14 -4.56 18.64
C ARG A 102 7.77 -3.21 19.24
N GLU A 103 7.95 -2.12 18.50
CA GLU A 103 7.71 -0.75 18.98
C GLU A 103 6.33 -0.20 18.57
N LEU A 104 5.58 -0.92 17.72
CA LEU A 104 4.30 -0.45 17.16
C LEU A 104 3.26 -0.10 18.22
N CYS A 105 3.18 -0.86 19.31
CA CYS A 105 2.23 -0.61 20.39
C CYS A 105 2.46 0.75 21.09
N HIS A 106 3.68 1.29 21.00
CA HIS A 106 4.04 2.60 21.55
C HIS A 106 3.86 3.75 20.56
N MET A 107 3.66 3.45 19.27
CA MET A 107 3.58 4.48 18.22
C MET A 107 2.18 5.08 18.07
N ALA A 108 1.16 4.22 18.00
CA ALA A 108 -0.24 4.59 17.86
C ALA A 108 -1.12 3.36 18.15
N THR A 109 -2.43 3.57 18.36
CA THR A 109 -3.37 2.45 18.57
C THR A 109 -3.49 1.60 17.29
N PRO A 110 -3.13 0.30 17.34
CA PRO A 110 -3.25 -0.61 16.20
C PRO A 110 -4.69 -0.77 15.73
N ARG A 111 -4.87 -0.91 14.41
CA ARG A 111 -6.18 -1.11 13.76
C ARG A 111 -6.07 -2.14 12.65
N GLY A 112 -7.20 -2.70 12.23
CA GLY A 112 -7.23 -3.71 11.17
C GLY A 112 -6.32 -4.89 11.50
N PHE A 113 -5.56 -5.35 10.51
CA PHE A 113 -4.55 -6.40 10.69
C PHE A 113 -3.34 -5.96 11.53
N GLY A 114 -3.15 -4.65 11.77
CA GLY A 114 -2.10 -4.14 12.65
C GLY A 114 -2.21 -4.64 14.09
N MET A 115 -3.41 -5.01 14.54
CA MET A 115 -3.63 -5.65 15.84
C MET A 115 -2.89 -6.98 15.95
N MET A 116 -2.77 -7.74 14.85
CA MET A 116 -2.07 -9.03 14.86
C MET A 116 -0.57 -8.85 15.13
N LEU A 117 0.05 -7.78 14.64
CA LEU A 117 1.48 -7.52 14.88
C LEU A 117 1.82 -7.33 16.36
N VAL A 118 0.88 -6.82 17.15
CA VAL A 118 1.04 -6.63 18.60
C VAL A 118 0.47 -7.78 19.43
N GLY A 119 0.10 -8.90 18.78
CA GLY A 119 -0.44 -10.08 19.45
C GLY A 119 -1.92 -9.94 19.86
N GLU A 120 -2.64 -8.95 19.33
CA GLU A 120 -4.07 -8.77 19.56
C GLU A 120 -4.93 -9.42 18.46
N THR A 121 -6.15 -9.82 18.82
CA THR A 121 -7.12 -10.36 17.85
C THR A 121 -7.89 -9.21 17.21
N PRO A 122 -7.87 -9.05 15.88
CA PRO A 122 -8.65 -8.01 15.22
C PRO A 122 -10.15 -8.32 15.30
N PRO A 123 -11.03 -7.30 15.31
CA PRO A 123 -12.48 -7.52 15.41
C PRO A 123 -13.03 -8.22 14.15
N PHE A 124 -14.25 -8.76 14.26
CA PHE A 124 -14.99 -9.25 13.10
C PHE A 124 -15.14 -8.13 12.04
N PRO A 125 -14.95 -8.39 10.73
CA PRO A 125 -14.80 -9.71 10.10
C PRO A 125 -13.36 -10.26 10.04
N PHE A 126 -12.37 -9.50 10.48
CA PHE A 126 -10.95 -9.86 10.33
C PHE A 126 -10.53 -11.03 11.20
N SER A 127 -11.12 -11.20 12.39
CA SER A 127 -10.92 -12.39 13.23
C SER A 127 -11.20 -13.70 12.49
N GLY A 128 -12.22 -13.72 11.61
CA GLY A 128 -12.60 -14.90 10.84
C GLY A 128 -11.58 -15.32 9.77
N VAL A 129 -10.60 -14.47 9.46
CA VAL A 129 -9.54 -14.73 8.48
C VAL A 129 -8.13 -14.70 9.06
N ALA A 130 -7.96 -14.58 10.38
CA ALA A 130 -6.64 -14.53 11.03
C ALA A 130 -5.75 -15.72 10.63
N MET A 131 -6.33 -16.93 10.56
CA MET A 131 -5.63 -18.14 10.08
C MET A 131 -5.14 -18.02 8.63
N ARG A 132 -5.81 -17.25 7.77
CA ARG A 132 -5.35 -16.98 6.40
C ARG A 132 -4.16 -16.02 6.39
N VAL A 133 -4.11 -15.06 7.30
CA VAL A 133 -2.94 -14.18 7.47
C VAL A 133 -1.74 -14.97 7.99
N HIS A 134 -1.94 -15.90 8.92
CA HIS A 134 -0.87 -16.83 9.33
C HIS A 134 -0.41 -17.72 8.17
N ALA A 135 -1.34 -18.28 7.38
CA ALA A 135 -0.99 -19.06 6.20
C ALA A 135 -0.20 -18.24 5.17
N LEU A 136 -0.60 -16.98 4.93
CA LEU A 136 0.12 -16.02 4.08
C LEU A 136 1.57 -15.87 4.57
N SER A 137 1.76 -15.68 5.89
CA SER A 137 3.07 -15.60 6.56
C SER A 137 3.96 -16.79 6.25
N GLU A 138 3.44 -18.01 6.42
CA GLU A 138 4.19 -19.24 6.18
C GLU A 138 4.53 -19.42 4.68
N CYS A 139 3.61 -19.07 3.78
CA CYS A 139 3.88 -19.08 2.34
C CYS A 139 4.96 -18.08 1.94
N LEU A 140 4.99 -16.89 2.58
CA LEU A 140 6.03 -15.88 2.36
C LEU A 140 7.41 -16.36 2.83
N LYS A 141 7.49 -17.08 3.96
CA LYS A 141 8.74 -17.72 4.42
C LYS A 141 9.21 -18.79 3.44
N ALA A 142 8.29 -19.62 2.97
CA ALA A 142 8.59 -20.71 2.04
C ALA A 142 8.85 -20.24 0.59
N CYS A 143 8.60 -18.96 0.28
CA CYS A 143 8.63 -18.42 -1.09
C CYS A 143 7.71 -19.18 -2.05
N ASP A 144 6.61 -19.76 -1.56
CA ASP A 144 5.67 -20.56 -2.35
C ASP A 144 4.56 -19.66 -2.91
N THR A 145 4.69 -19.28 -4.17
CA THR A 145 3.75 -18.37 -4.85
C THR A 145 2.38 -19.01 -5.11
N GLU A 146 2.29 -20.32 -5.28
CA GLU A 146 1.00 -21.00 -5.49
C GLU A 146 0.22 -21.13 -4.19
N ALA A 147 0.88 -21.54 -3.11
CA ALA A 147 0.26 -21.56 -1.79
C ALA A 147 -0.11 -20.15 -1.33
N LEU A 148 0.73 -19.14 -1.62
CA LEU A 148 0.41 -17.74 -1.34
C LEU A 148 -0.84 -17.28 -2.10
N TYR A 149 -0.97 -17.62 -3.38
CA TYR A 149 -2.17 -17.31 -4.16
C TYR A 149 -3.42 -17.84 -3.46
N ALA A 150 -3.43 -19.12 -3.08
CA ALA A 150 -4.55 -19.73 -2.39
C ALA A 150 -4.86 -19.09 -1.02
N ALA A 151 -3.83 -18.65 -0.28
CA ALA A 151 -3.98 -17.96 1.00
C ALA A 151 -4.49 -16.51 0.85
N ALA A 152 -4.09 -15.82 -0.23
CA ALA A 152 -4.41 -14.43 -0.49
C ALA A 152 -5.82 -14.21 -1.07
N VAL A 153 -6.30 -15.11 -1.94
CA VAL A 153 -7.62 -14.96 -2.61
C VAL A 153 -8.78 -14.69 -1.63
N PRO A 154 -8.91 -15.38 -0.48
CA PRO A 154 -9.97 -15.10 0.47
C PRO A 154 -9.86 -13.75 1.18
N LEU A 155 -8.66 -13.14 1.21
CA LEU A 155 -8.42 -11.84 1.82
C LEU A 155 -8.80 -10.69 0.88
N LEU A 156 -8.67 -10.87 -0.43
CA LEU A 156 -8.99 -9.82 -1.39
C LEU A 156 -10.47 -9.41 -1.35
N GLY A 157 -10.71 -8.11 -1.29
CA GLY A 157 -12.01 -7.47 -1.11
C GLY A 157 -12.50 -7.42 0.34
N LEU A 158 -11.74 -7.93 1.32
CA LEU A 158 -12.17 -7.93 2.72
C LEU A 158 -11.95 -6.57 3.38
N GLY A 159 -13.04 -5.92 3.77
CA GLY A 159 -13.07 -4.63 4.46
C GLY A 159 -14.11 -3.69 3.83
N SER A 160 -14.73 -2.82 4.63
CA SER A 160 -15.86 -1.99 4.17
C SER A 160 -15.46 -0.63 3.58
N GLY A 161 -14.15 -0.34 3.47
CA GLY A 161 -13.63 0.95 3.02
C GLY A 161 -13.43 1.06 1.50
N LEU A 162 -12.95 2.23 1.05
CA LEU A 162 -12.51 2.48 -0.34
C LEU A 162 -11.24 1.70 -0.73
N THR A 163 -10.58 1.13 0.27
CA THR A 163 -9.40 0.28 0.19
C THR A 163 -9.67 -0.83 1.20
N PRO A 164 -10.13 -2.00 0.73
CA PRO A 164 -10.35 -3.14 1.62
C PRO A 164 -9.04 -3.53 2.33
N SER A 165 -9.09 -3.74 3.64
CA SER A 165 -7.94 -4.13 4.46
C SER A 165 -7.16 -5.32 3.92
N GLY A 166 -7.84 -6.31 3.35
CA GLY A 166 -7.17 -7.46 2.74
C GLY A 166 -6.40 -7.13 1.46
N ASP A 167 -6.86 -6.13 0.69
CA ASP A 167 -6.14 -5.63 -0.48
C ASP A 167 -4.87 -4.90 -0.04
N ASP A 168 -4.97 -4.04 0.97
CA ASP A 168 -3.84 -3.30 1.54
C ASP A 168 -2.77 -4.25 2.11
N LEU A 169 -3.20 -5.27 2.86
CA LEU A 169 -2.34 -6.30 3.45
C LEU A 169 -1.61 -7.10 2.36
N VAL A 170 -2.35 -7.73 1.44
CA VAL A 170 -1.76 -8.61 0.41
C VAL A 170 -0.91 -7.80 -0.56
N GLY A 171 -1.38 -6.62 -0.96
CA GLY A 171 -0.63 -5.75 -1.86
C GLY A 171 0.71 -5.33 -1.24
N ALA A 172 0.74 -4.94 0.04
CA ALA A 172 1.98 -4.52 0.70
C ALA A 172 2.95 -5.69 0.92
N ALA A 173 2.44 -6.90 1.10
CA ALA A 173 3.27 -8.09 1.12
C ALA A 173 3.97 -8.30 -0.24
N LEU A 174 3.23 -8.20 -1.35
CA LEU A 174 3.80 -8.29 -2.70
C LEU A 174 4.78 -7.16 -3.01
N PHE A 175 4.47 -5.93 -2.59
CA PHE A 175 5.37 -4.77 -2.65
C PHE A 175 6.75 -5.12 -2.08
N MET A 176 6.77 -5.61 -0.83
CA MET A 176 8.02 -5.91 -0.13
C MET A 176 8.72 -7.13 -0.74
N ARG A 177 8.00 -8.20 -1.06
CA ARG A 177 8.61 -9.40 -1.69
C ARG A 177 9.28 -9.09 -3.03
N ARG A 178 8.67 -8.23 -3.83
CA ARG A 178 9.26 -7.78 -5.10
C ARG A 178 10.52 -6.95 -4.88
N ALA A 179 10.56 -6.11 -3.84
CA ALA A 179 11.76 -5.36 -3.48
C ALA A 179 12.89 -6.28 -2.99
N MET A 180 12.56 -7.33 -2.23
CA MET A 180 13.54 -8.30 -1.70
C MET A 180 14.00 -9.37 -2.69
N ALA A 181 13.36 -9.50 -3.86
CA ALA A 181 13.73 -10.49 -4.86
C ALA A 181 15.21 -10.33 -5.28
N GLU A 182 15.98 -11.41 -5.18
CA GLU A 182 17.42 -11.39 -5.38
C GLU A 182 17.78 -11.64 -6.85
N THR A 183 16.94 -12.40 -7.54
CA THR A 183 17.13 -12.77 -8.94
C THR A 183 16.02 -12.23 -9.83
N THR A 184 16.32 -12.08 -11.12
CA THR A 184 15.30 -11.74 -12.14
C THR A 184 14.19 -12.79 -12.19
N VAL A 185 14.52 -14.08 -12.00
CA VAL A 185 13.54 -15.18 -12.00
C VAL A 185 12.57 -15.06 -10.84
N GLU A 186 13.07 -14.79 -9.63
CA GLU A 186 12.19 -14.54 -8.47
C GLU A 186 11.32 -13.32 -8.68
N ARG A 187 11.91 -12.21 -9.18
CA ARG A 187 11.17 -10.99 -9.47
C ARG A 187 10.03 -11.24 -10.45
N GLN A 188 10.27 -12.04 -11.49
CA GLN A 188 9.27 -12.44 -12.47
C GLN A 188 8.15 -13.29 -11.84
N ARG A 189 8.48 -14.26 -10.98
CA ARG A 189 7.48 -15.07 -10.26
C ARG A 189 6.55 -14.20 -9.39
N TRP A 190 7.11 -13.24 -8.66
CA TRP A 190 6.31 -12.29 -7.87
C TRP A 190 5.44 -11.39 -8.75
N GLN A 191 5.92 -10.99 -9.93
CA GLN A 191 5.15 -10.21 -10.90
C GLN A 191 3.98 -11.00 -11.49
N GLU A 192 4.19 -12.27 -11.84
CA GLU A 192 3.15 -13.17 -12.35
C GLU A 192 2.06 -13.42 -11.29
N LEU A 193 2.46 -13.64 -10.04
CA LEU A 193 1.53 -13.74 -8.93
C LEU A 193 0.74 -12.45 -8.71
N ALA A 194 1.40 -11.29 -8.74
CA ALA A 194 0.76 -9.99 -8.63
C ALA A 194 -0.28 -9.77 -9.75
N ALA A 195 0.01 -10.18 -10.98
CA ALA A 195 -0.92 -10.10 -12.10
C ALA A 195 -2.17 -10.96 -11.86
N ARG A 196 -2.00 -12.23 -11.49
CA ARG A 196 -3.11 -13.14 -11.16
C ARG A 196 -3.97 -12.63 -10.01
N LEU A 197 -3.36 -12.13 -8.94
CA LEU A 197 -4.10 -11.55 -7.82
C LEU A 197 -4.77 -10.23 -8.20
N GLY A 198 -4.22 -9.48 -9.16
CA GLY A 198 -4.85 -8.28 -9.71
C GLY A 198 -6.16 -8.59 -10.43
N GLU A 199 -6.21 -9.69 -11.18
CA GLU A 199 -7.45 -10.19 -11.81
C GLU A 199 -8.49 -10.56 -10.76
N VAL A 200 -8.06 -11.20 -9.67
CA VAL A 200 -8.95 -11.54 -8.54
C VAL A 200 -9.46 -10.26 -7.86
N ALA A 201 -8.58 -9.31 -7.55
CA ALA A 201 -8.95 -8.04 -6.93
C ALA A 201 -9.96 -7.25 -7.79
N ALA A 202 -9.82 -7.29 -9.11
CA ALA A 202 -10.77 -6.65 -10.03
C ALA A 202 -12.21 -7.21 -9.94
N THR A 203 -12.38 -8.45 -9.45
CA THR A 203 -13.70 -9.10 -9.29
C THR A 203 -14.22 -9.07 -7.85
N ARG A 204 -13.33 -8.94 -6.86
CA ARG A 204 -13.67 -9.02 -5.43
C ARG A 204 -13.66 -7.68 -4.71
N SER A 205 -12.90 -6.73 -5.23
CA SER A 205 -12.83 -5.36 -4.75
C SER A 205 -13.62 -4.44 -5.69
N HIS A 206 -13.79 -3.19 -5.30
CA HIS A 206 -14.30 -2.18 -6.20
C HIS A 206 -13.16 -1.53 -7.00
N VAL A 207 -13.52 -0.79 -8.05
CA VAL A 207 -12.54 -0.28 -9.04
C VAL A 207 -11.41 0.57 -8.46
N ILE A 208 -11.64 1.28 -7.35
CA ILE A 208 -10.60 2.09 -6.68
C ILE A 208 -9.68 1.17 -5.88
N GLY A 209 -10.23 0.27 -5.05
CA GLY A 209 -9.46 -0.69 -4.26
C GLY A 209 -8.61 -1.59 -5.16
N ALA A 210 -9.19 -2.15 -6.23
CA ALA A 210 -8.46 -2.95 -7.21
C ALA A 210 -7.32 -2.17 -7.90
N ALA A 211 -7.55 -0.90 -8.24
CA ALA A 211 -6.52 -0.07 -8.87
C ALA A 211 -5.34 0.24 -7.92
N LEU A 212 -5.63 0.46 -6.63
CA LEU A 212 -4.61 0.68 -5.61
C LEU A 212 -3.88 -0.62 -5.24
N PHE A 213 -4.60 -1.74 -5.16
CA PHE A 213 -4.00 -3.07 -5.01
C PHE A 213 -2.98 -3.35 -6.10
N CYS A 214 -3.35 -3.15 -7.37
CA CYS A 214 -2.45 -3.36 -8.50
C CYS A 214 -1.22 -2.45 -8.46
N ASP A 215 -1.37 -1.20 -8.02
CA ASP A 215 -0.22 -0.32 -7.80
C ASP A 215 0.71 -0.92 -6.75
N LEU A 216 0.17 -1.27 -5.58
CA LEU A 216 0.91 -1.81 -4.45
C LEU A 216 1.65 -3.11 -4.82
N ALA A 217 0.92 -4.06 -5.42
CA ALA A 217 1.45 -5.33 -5.90
C ALA A 217 2.52 -5.18 -7.00
N THR A 218 2.52 -4.06 -7.73
CA THR A 218 3.55 -3.73 -8.72
C THR A 218 4.66 -2.82 -8.19
N GLY A 219 4.76 -2.63 -6.87
CA GLY A 219 5.84 -1.88 -6.24
C GLY A 219 5.60 -0.38 -6.20
N GLN A 220 4.34 0.08 -6.32
CA GLN A 220 3.97 1.49 -6.36
C GLN A 220 2.98 1.79 -5.23
N SER A 221 3.21 2.85 -4.47
CA SER A 221 2.38 3.14 -3.28
C SER A 221 2.52 4.59 -2.87
N PHE A 222 1.93 4.93 -1.72
CA PHE A 222 2.04 6.21 -1.06
C PHE A 222 3.50 6.48 -0.66
N ALA A 223 3.92 7.74 -0.76
CA ALA A 223 5.26 8.19 -0.44
C ALA A 223 5.75 7.75 0.96
N PRO A 224 4.92 7.74 2.03
CA PRO A 224 5.35 7.25 3.35
C PRO A 224 5.79 5.78 3.35
N LEU A 225 5.16 4.89 2.56
CA LEU A 225 5.57 3.48 2.50
C LEU A 225 6.95 3.33 1.85
N HIS A 226 7.19 4.06 0.75
CA HIS A 226 8.49 4.08 0.06
C HIS A 226 9.59 4.64 0.96
N ARG A 227 9.34 5.79 1.58
CA ARG A 227 10.26 6.44 2.52
C ARG A 227 10.58 5.51 3.70
N MET A 228 9.58 4.88 4.30
CA MET A 228 9.78 3.94 5.40
C MET A 228 10.69 2.79 4.97
N ALA A 229 10.46 2.21 3.79
CA ALA A 229 11.28 1.12 3.29
C ALA A 229 12.75 1.53 3.05
N GLU A 230 12.98 2.73 2.51
CA GLU A 230 14.32 3.31 2.33
C GLU A 230 15.04 3.52 3.68
N LEU A 231 14.35 4.09 4.67
CA LEU A 231 14.92 4.37 5.99
C LEU A 231 15.25 3.07 6.76
N LEU A 232 14.37 2.07 6.67
CA LEU A 232 14.63 0.74 7.23
C LEU A 232 15.83 0.06 6.57
N ALA A 233 15.97 0.16 5.24
CA ALA A 233 17.12 -0.37 4.52
C ALA A 233 18.44 0.35 4.87
N ALA A 234 18.37 1.63 5.23
CA ALA A 234 19.49 2.46 5.65
C ALA A 234 19.80 2.39 7.16
N ALA A 235 19.09 1.55 7.93
CA ALA A 235 19.17 1.48 9.39
C ALA A 235 18.85 2.80 10.12
N ASP A 236 18.13 3.74 9.50
CA ASP A 236 17.61 4.93 10.16
C ASP A 236 16.30 4.62 10.89
N HIS A 237 16.44 4.14 12.12
CA HIS A 237 15.33 3.70 12.95
C HIS A 237 14.35 4.82 13.30
N ASN A 238 14.87 6.00 13.68
CA ASN A 238 14.01 7.11 14.09
C ASN A 238 13.22 7.66 12.91
N GLY A 239 13.88 7.85 11.76
CA GLY A 239 13.21 8.23 10.53
C GLY A 239 12.17 7.21 10.10
N ALA A 240 12.47 5.91 10.22
CA ALA A 240 11.52 4.85 9.90
C ALA A 240 10.27 4.88 10.77
N ILE A 241 10.39 5.15 12.08
CA ILE A 241 9.22 5.33 12.96
C ILE A 241 8.36 6.51 12.50
N ASP A 242 8.97 7.65 12.17
CA ASP A 242 8.21 8.82 11.74
C ASP A 242 7.49 8.58 10.41
N ALA A 243 8.16 7.93 9.45
CA ALA A 243 7.54 7.50 8.20
C ALA A 243 6.42 6.47 8.44
N ALA A 244 6.59 5.55 9.40
CA ALA A 244 5.55 4.60 9.78
C ALA A 244 4.35 5.29 10.44
N ARG A 245 4.56 6.35 11.25
CA ARG A 245 3.48 7.19 11.80
C ARG A 245 2.69 7.90 10.68
N GLU A 246 3.39 8.46 9.70
CA GLU A 246 2.78 9.04 8.50
C GLU A 246 1.97 7.99 7.73
N LEU A 247 2.49 6.77 7.59
CA LEU A 247 1.83 5.66 6.91
C LEU A 247 0.55 5.22 7.63
N VAL A 248 0.59 4.96 8.94
CA VAL A 248 -0.60 4.48 9.69
C VAL A 248 -1.69 5.55 9.84
N ALA A 249 -1.38 6.81 9.56
CA ALA A 249 -2.36 7.89 9.47
C ALA A 249 -3.19 7.86 8.17
N ILE A 250 -2.83 6.99 7.20
CA ILE A 250 -3.58 6.85 5.94
C ILE A 250 -4.83 6.01 6.16
N GLY A 251 -5.99 6.62 5.92
CA GLY A 251 -7.28 5.95 6.01
C GLY A 251 -7.65 5.53 7.44
N SER A 252 -8.71 4.74 7.59
CA SER A 252 -9.15 4.27 8.91
C SER A 252 -8.22 3.18 9.46
N SER A 253 -7.89 2.20 8.60
CA SER A 253 -6.98 1.09 8.90
C SER A 253 -5.98 0.80 7.78
N SER A 254 -6.16 1.34 6.56
CA SER A 254 -5.32 1.02 5.40
C SER A 254 -3.83 1.21 5.63
N GLY A 255 -3.44 2.28 6.32
CA GLY A 255 -2.05 2.48 6.74
C GLY A 255 -1.50 1.33 7.60
N TRP A 256 -2.29 0.86 8.56
CA TRP A 256 -1.95 -0.29 9.40
C TRP A 256 -1.93 -1.60 8.63
N ASP A 257 -2.89 -1.80 7.73
CA ASP A 257 -3.00 -3.01 6.92
C ASP A 257 -1.82 -3.13 5.95
N MET A 258 -1.42 -2.02 5.31
CA MET A 258 -0.19 -1.93 4.50
C MET A 258 1.07 -2.19 5.35
N LEU A 259 1.20 -1.55 6.51
CA LEU A 259 2.33 -1.77 7.41
C LEU A 259 2.43 -3.24 7.81
N THR A 260 1.29 -3.89 8.08
CA THR A 260 1.22 -5.31 8.44
C THR A 260 1.73 -6.19 7.31
N GLY A 261 1.24 -6.00 6.08
CA GLY A 261 1.67 -6.79 4.93
C GLY A 261 3.16 -6.65 4.65
N PHE A 262 3.66 -5.42 4.77
CA PHE A 262 5.08 -5.09 4.62
C PHE A 262 5.94 -5.81 5.66
N VAL A 263 5.60 -5.71 6.96
CA VAL A 263 6.35 -6.36 8.06
C VAL A 263 6.32 -7.88 7.93
N ILE A 264 5.17 -8.47 7.64
CA ILE A 264 5.03 -9.93 7.44
C ILE A 264 5.92 -10.39 6.29
N ALA A 265 5.92 -9.70 5.16
CA ALA A 265 6.73 -10.09 4.00
C ALA A 265 8.23 -9.96 4.25
N ALA A 266 8.64 -8.97 5.06
CA ALA A 266 10.05 -8.77 5.43
C ALA A 266 10.54 -9.82 6.44
N THR A 267 9.77 -10.04 7.51
CA THR A 267 10.19 -10.85 8.68
C THR A 267 9.72 -12.30 8.61
N GLY A 268 8.64 -12.56 7.89
CA GLY A 268 7.89 -13.81 7.93
C GLY A 268 6.96 -13.93 9.12
N GLU A 269 6.83 -12.95 10.02
CA GLU A 269 6.04 -13.06 11.25
C GLU A 269 4.71 -12.31 11.17
N ALA A 270 3.60 -13.04 11.29
CA ALA A 270 2.24 -12.48 11.33
C ALA A 270 1.76 -12.04 12.72
N ALA A 271 2.50 -12.38 13.77
CA ALA A 271 2.24 -11.92 15.13
C ALA A 271 3.52 -11.96 15.95
N HIS A 272 3.82 -10.87 16.66
CA HIS A 272 4.82 -10.91 17.71
C HIS A 272 4.18 -11.31 19.03
N HIS A 273 4.64 -12.43 19.56
CA HIS A 273 4.38 -12.79 20.95
C HIS A 273 5.53 -12.24 21.76
N ASP A 274 5.24 -11.26 22.61
CA ASP A 274 6.19 -10.82 23.61
C ASP A 274 6.46 -12.01 24.55
N ARG A 275 7.59 -12.71 24.35
CA ARG A 275 7.98 -13.88 25.16
C ARG A 275 8.24 -13.54 26.65
N ALA A 276 7.94 -12.31 27.08
CA ALA A 276 8.13 -11.82 28.44
C ALA A 276 6.92 -11.99 29.38
N ARG A 277 5.80 -12.56 28.93
CA ARG A 277 4.64 -12.89 29.80
C ARG A 277 4.47 -14.39 30.03
N VAL A 278 5.50 -15.02 30.61
CA VAL A 278 5.32 -16.24 31.41
C VAL A 278 6.17 -16.03 32.67
N GLY A 279 5.52 -15.48 33.70
CA GLY A 279 5.96 -15.62 35.08
C GLY A 279 5.33 -16.86 35.68
#